data_AF-A0A2K2V526-F1
#
_entry.id   AF-A0A2K2V526-F1
#
_cell.length_a   1.000
_cell.length_b   1.000
_cell.length_c   1.000
_cell.angle_alpha   90.00
_cell.angle_beta   90.00
_cell.angle_gamma   90.00
#
_symmetry.space_group_name_H-M   'P 1'
#
loop_
_entity.id
_entity.type
_entity.pdbx_description
1 polymer ?
#
loop_
_entity_poly.entity_id
_entity_poly.type
_entity_poly.pdbx_seq_one_letter_code
_entity_poly.pdbx_strand_id
1 'polypeptide(L)'
;MRFIGRIADEATDTSARVILVKEAERYVCSEEIVLIENGGEERIGSVIGVLRRGLGKNELLNISRYRPDIAYMKYGGEPSGSREVFSFNISIIGSIDEGKIRTNRRIIAPRSPVYLFDENENPLERYIAPSAKKLEWLDAHLDGHPTWRVPADAQYIPYHVGVFGATGTGKSWFTRYVLIPFYIKNGYKVLVLDWSGEDYSPYFGSIHISEIAQDELSIMEYFSRITEGFGRNDNVRDAFDEYVMGWEEKIKGRTP
;
A
#
# COMPACT_ATOMS: atom_id res chain seq x y z
N MET A 1 8.90 -5.33 -23.43
CA MET A 1 9.60 -5.89 -22.24
C MET A 1 11.10 -5.98 -22.50
N ARG A 2 11.93 -5.77 -21.49
CA ARG A 2 13.40 -5.84 -21.56
C ARG A 2 13.96 -6.95 -20.68
N PHE A 3 14.84 -7.80 -21.23
CA PHE A 3 15.54 -8.81 -20.43
C PHE A 3 16.51 -8.15 -19.45
N ILE A 4 16.43 -8.52 -18.17
CA ILE A 4 17.25 -7.89 -17.12
C ILE A 4 18.15 -8.88 -16.38
N GLY A 5 17.92 -10.19 -16.48
CA GLY A 5 18.66 -11.14 -15.69
C GLY A 5 18.08 -12.54 -15.65
N ARG A 6 18.69 -13.39 -14.84
CA ARG A 6 18.23 -14.78 -14.63
C ARG A 6 18.06 -15.08 -13.16
N ILE A 7 17.12 -15.97 -12.86
CA ILE A 7 16.89 -16.45 -11.50
C ILE A 7 18.13 -17.20 -10.99
N ALA A 8 18.57 -16.85 -9.78
CA ALA A 8 19.65 -17.49 -9.05
C ALA A 8 19.19 -18.83 -8.44
N ASP A 9 20.06 -19.43 -7.64
CA ASP A 9 19.71 -20.55 -6.76
C ASP A 9 18.78 -20.11 -5.60
N GLU A 10 18.30 -21.10 -4.84
CA GLU A 10 17.44 -20.91 -3.67
C GLU A 10 16.09 -20.20 -3.92
N ALA A 11 15.60 -20.23 -5.16
CA ALA A 11 14.26 -19.74 -5.46
C ALA A 11 13.17 -20.67 -4.91
N THR A 12 12.12 -20.07 -4.36
CA THR A 12 10.93 -20.75 -3.84
C THR A 12 9.72 -20.47 -4.74
N ASP A 13 8.53 -20.90 -4.32
CA ASP A 13 7.25 -20.57 -4.93
C ASP A 13 6.80 -19.11 -4.65
N THR A 14 7.33 -18.50 -3.59
CA THR A 14 6.93 -17.19 -3.05
C THR A 14 8.01 -16.12 -3.17
N SER A 15 9.27 -16.53 -3.37
CA SER A 15 10.41 -15.62 -3.47
C SER A 15 11.45 -16.14 -4.45
N ALA A 16 12.17 -15.22 -5.09
CA ALA A 16 13.32 -15.58 -5.90
C ALA A 16 14.38 -14.49 -5.83
N ARG A 17 15.56 -14.74 -6.40
CA ARG A 17 16.58 -13.72 -6.61
C ARG A 17 16.95 -13.68 -8.08
N VAL A 18 17.01 -12.49 -8.66
CA VAL A 18 17.52 -12.29 -10.03
C VAL A 18 18.96 -11.80 -9.97
N ILE A 19 19.83 -12.44 -10.73
CA ILE A 19 21.17 -11.92 -11.05
C ILE A 19 21.02 -11.06 -12.30
N LEU A 20 21.39 -9.79 -12.17
CA LEU A 20 21.28 -8.83 -13.24
C LEU A 20 22.33 -9.09 -14.33
N VAL A 21 21.96 -8.85 -15.58
CA VAL A 21 22.96 -8.73 -16.66
C VAL A 21 23.79 -7.45 -16.47
N LYS A 22 24.96 -7.42 -17.10
CA LYS A 22 25.84 -6.24 -17.06
C LYS A 22 25.06 -4.99 -17.50
N GLU A 23 25.25 -3.89 -16.77
CA GLU A 23 24.64 -2.58 -16.99
C GLU A 23 23.15 -2.48 -16.62
N ALA A 24 22.49 -3.59 -16.27
CA ALA A 24 21.10 -3.54 -15.82
C ALA A 24 20.93 -2.83 -14.48
N GLU A 25 21.98 -2.80 -13.64
CA GLU A 25 22.00 -2.06 -12.38
C GLU A 25 21.79 -0.54 -12.54
N ARG A 26 21.98 0.00 -13.75
CA ARG A 26 21.83 1.44 -14.02
C ARG A 26 20.39 1.91 -14.18
N TYR A 27 19.48 0.99 -14.51
CA TYR A 27 18.09 1.32 -14.83
C TYR A 27 17.06 0.45 -14.09
N VAL A 28 17.48 -0.65 -13.44
CA VAL A 28 16.59 -1.47 -12.64
C VAL A 28 16.50 -0.91 -11.22
N CYS A 29 15.28 -0.56 -10.80
CA CYS A 29 14.99 -0.01 -9.48
C CYS A 29 14.22 -0.99 -8.58
N SER A 30 14.15 -0.70 -7.29
CA SER A 30 13.21 -1.37 -6.39
C SER A 30 11.76 -0.98 -6.74
N GLU A 31 10.82 -1.83 -6.35
CA GLU A 31 9.37 -1.69 -6.57
C GLU A 31 8.90 -1.85 -8.03
N GLU A 32 9.84 -2.13 -8.94
CA GLU A 32 9.56 -2.53 -10.31
C GLU A 32 8.84 -3.87 -10.41
N ILE A 33 7.89 -3.97 -11.34
CA ILE A 33 7.18 -5.22 -11.63
C ILE A 33 7.94 -5.98 -12.72
N VAL A 34 8.12 -7.28 -12.50
CA VAL A 34 8.88 -8.15 -13.40
C VAL A 34 8.09 -9.39 -13.78
N LEU A 35 8.35 -9.88 -14.99
CA LEU A 35 7.87 -11.16 -15.49
C LEU A 35 9.00 -12.17 -15.46
N ILE A 36 8.72 -13.34 -14.92
CA ILE A 36 9.60 -14.51 -14.95
C ILE A 36 8.96 -15.52 -15.89
N GLU A 37 9.68 -15.91 -16.94
CA GLU A 37 9.30 -17.09 -17.72
C GLU A 37 9.88 -18.31 -17.03
N ASN A 38 9.06 -18.97 -16.21
CA ASN A 38 9.50 -20.09 -15.39
C ASN A 38 9.72 -21.33 -16.25
N GLY A 39 10.87 -21.97 -16.07
CA GLY A 39 11.26 -23.18 -16.78
C GLY A 39 12.53 -22.93 -17.60
N GLY A 40 13.65 -23.44 -17.11
CA GLY A 40 14.99 -23.07 -17.56
C GLY A 40 15.20 -23.11 -19.07
N GLU A 41 15.10 -24.30 -19.67
CA GLU A 41 15.20 -24.48 -21.14
C GLU A 41 13.81 -24.66 -21.77
N GLU A 42 12.90 -25.36 -21.10
CA GLU A 42 11.50 -25.49 -21.50
C GLU A 42 10.62 -24.64 -20.60
N ARG A 43 9.79 -23.78 -21.20
CA ARG A 43 8.85 -22.92 -20.47
C ARG A 43 7.72 -23.74 -19.86
N ILE A 44 7.64 -23.72 -18.53
CA ILE A 44 6.64 -24.41 -17.72
C ILE A 44 5.49 -23.47 -17.35
N GLY A 45 5.74 -22.16 -17.31
CA GLY A 45 4.72 -21.15 -17.03
C GLY A 45 5.29 -19.74 -16.93
N SER A 46 4.46 -18.81 -16.52
CA SER A 46 4.88 -17.42 -16.28
C SER A 46 4.46 -16.98 -14.90
N VAL A 47 5.33 -16.20 -14.26
CA VAL A 47 5.14 -15.71 -12.90
C VAL A 47 5.40 -14.21 -12.89
N ILE A 48 4.58 -13.46 -12.16
CA ILE A 48 4.76 -12.03 -11.95
C ILE A 48 5.23 -11.76 -10.53
N GLY A 49 6.14 -10.82 -10.37
CA GLY A 49 6.71 -10.46 -9.07
C GLY A 49 7.15 -9.00 -9.02
N VAL A 50 7.55 -8.57 -7.83
CA VAL A 50 8.03 -7.21 -7.55
C VAL A 50 9.47 -7.27 -7.06
N LEU A 51 10.34 -6.41 -7.60
CA LEU A 51 11.70 -6.23 -7.09
C LEU A 51 11.64 -5.51 -5.74
N ARG A 52 12.26 -6.07 -4.70
CA ARG A 52 12.23 -5.48 -3.35
C ARG A 52 13.57 -4.93 -2.93
N ARG A 53 14.56 -5.81 -2.80
CA ARG A 53 15.87 -5.47 -2.21
C ARG A 53 16.98 -5.71 -3.22
N GLY A 54 17.63 -4.62 -3.64
CA GLY A 54 18.86 -4.65 -4.42
C GLY A 54 20.07 -5.01 -3.56
N LEU A 55 21.04 -5.70 -4.16
CA LEU A 55 22.27 -6.15 -3.52
C LEU A 55 23.40 -6.16 -4.55
N GLY A 56 24.39 -5.30 -4.34
CA GLY A 56 25.69 -5.38 -5.01
C GLY A 56 26.68 -6.15 -4.12
N LYS A 57 27.32 -7.17 -4.68
CA LYS A 57 28.37 -7.93 -4.00
C LYS A 57 29.62 -7.98 -4.85
N ASN A 58 30.76 -7.73 -4.22
CA ASN A 58 32.08 -8.03 -4.76
C ASN A 58 32.84 -8.87 -3.74
N GLU A 59 33.24 -10.08 -4.11
CA GLU A 59 33.97 -10.99 -3.21
C GLU A 59 35.31 -10.41 -2.73
N LEU A 60 35.94 -9.57 -3.54
CA LEU A 60 37.23 -8.93 -3.23
C LEU A 60 37.07 -7.85 -2.17
N LEU A 61 35.86 -7.29 -2.01
CA LEU A 61 35.52 -6.23 -1.06
C LEU A 61 34.84 -6.74 0.21
N ASN A 62 34.87 -8.05 0.46
CA ASN A 62 34.20 -8.63 1.62
C ASN A 62 34.93 -8.27 2.93
N ILE A 63 34.37 -7.33 3.70
CA ILE A 63 34.95 -6.79 4.95
C ILE A 63 35.14 -7.87 6.03
N SER A 64 34.36 -8.95 5.99
CA SER A 64 34.45 -10.03 6.98
C SER A 64 35.69 -10.91 6.82
N ARG A 65 36.48 -10.74 5.76
CA ARG A 65 37.74 -11.48 5.54
C ARG A 65 38.83 -10.53 5.04
N TYR A 66 40.00 -10.54 5.67
CA TYR A 66 41.13 -9.76 5.18
C TYR A 66 41.58 -10.29 3.81
N ARG A 67 41.67 -9.38 2.82
CA ARG A 67 42.19 -9.64 1.46
C ARG A 67 43.12 -8.50 1.02
N PRO A 68 44.15 -8.76 0.20
CA PRO A 68 45.03 -7.73 -0.32
C PRO A 68 44.29 -6.59 -1.03
N ASP A 69 43.20 -6.90 -1.73
CA ASP A 69 42.36 -5.92 -2.44
C ASP A 69 41.75 -4.87 -1.49
N ILE A 70 41.40 -5.26 -0.26
CA ILE A 70 40.89 -4.35 0.77
C ILE A 70 42.00 -3.39 1.24
N ALA A 71 43.23 -3.91 1.40
CA ALA A 71 44.37 -3.07 1.74
C ALA A 71 44.71 -2.10 0.59
N TYR A 72 44.71 -2.58 -0.65
CA TYR A 72 44.92 -1.76 -1.83
C TYR A 72 43.89 -0.63 -1.94
N MET A 73 42.61 -0.94 -1.71
CA MET A 73 41.53 0.05 -1.69
C MET A 73 41.72 1.10 -0.58
N LYS A 74 42.19 0.69 0.62
CA LYS A 74 42.50 1.63 1.71
C LYS A 74 43.60 2.63 1.38
N TYR A 75 44.53 2.26 0.49
CA TYR A 75 45.58 3.14 -0.01
C TYR A 75 45.15 3.96 -1.24
N GLY A 76 43.86 3.95 -1.60
CA GLY A 76 43.31 4.71 -2.72
C GLY A 76 43.41 4.01 -4.08
N GLY A 77 43.76 2.72 -4.11
CA GLY A 77 43.74 1.92 -5.33
C GLY A 77 42.32 1.49 -5.73
N GLU A 78 42.10 1.24 -7.02
CA GLU A 78 40.83 0.75 -7.56
C GLU A 78 40.88 -0.78 -7.73
N PRO A 79 40.20 -1.56 -6.86
CA PRO A 79 40.15 -3.02 -6.98
C PRO A 79 39.29 -3.45 -8.17
N SER A 80 39.53 -4.67 -8.67
CA SER A 80 38.85 -5.17 -9.87
C SER A 80 37.33 -5.33 -9.68
N GLY A 81 36.55 -4.76 -10.61
CA GLY A 81 35.10 -4.98 -10.72
C GLY A 81 34.70 -6.33 -11.36
N SER A 82 35.66 -7.17 -11.77
CA SER A 82 35.39 -8.41 -12.51
C SER A 82 34.56 -9.46 -11.74
N ARG A 83 34.42 -9.33 -10.42
CA ARG A 83 33.62 -10.21 -9.56
C ARG A 83 32.40 -9.52 -8.94
N GLU A 84 31.95 -8.44 -9.57
CA GLU A 84 30.74 -7.75 -9.14
C GLU A 84 29.49 -8.49 -9.61
N VAL A 85 28.61 -8.79 -8.66
CA VAL A 85 27.31 -9.39 -8.91
C VAL A 85 26.27 -8.46 -8.34
N PHE A 86 25.42 -7.94 -9.22
CA PHE A 86 24.23 -7.19 -8.85
C PHE A 86 23.03 -8.11 -8.90
N SER A 87 22.20 -8.05 -7.86
CA SER A 87 21.02 -8.89 -7.75
C SER A 87 19.89 -8.18 -7.03
N PHE A 88 18.66 -8.61 -7.32
CA PHE A 88 17.48 -8.18 -6.57
C PHE A 88 16.72 -9.39 -6.03
N ASN A 89 16.20 -9.26 -4.81
CA ASN A 89 15.17 -10.17 -4.33
C ASN A 89 13.84 -9.82 -5.00
N ILE A 90 13.11 -10.85 -5.44
CA ILE A 90 11.80 -10.77 -6.06
C ILE A 90 10.77 -11.36 -5.08
N SER A 91 9.74 -10.58 -4.78
CA SER A 91 8.54 -11.07 -4.10
C SER A 91 7.53 -11.51 -5.14
N ILE A 92 7.10 -12.77 -5.10
CA ILE A 92 6.19 -13.32 -6.10
C ILE A 92 4.76 -12.90 -5.77
N ILE A 93 4.06 -12.32 -6.74
CA ILE A 93 2.63 -11.99 -6.62
C ILE A 93 1.80 -13.23 -6.97
N GLY A 94 2.14 -13.90 -8.08
CA GLY A 94 1.42 -15.08 -8.53
C GLY A 94 1.83 -15.57 -9.92
N SER A 95 1.28 -16.71 -10.32
CA SER A 95 1.43 -17.26 -11.66
C SER A 95 0.38 -16.66 -12.60
N ILE A 96 0.77 -16.45 -13.86
CA ILE A 96 -0.13 -16.00 -14.91
C ILE A 96 -0.73 -17.24 -15.58
N ASP A 97 -2.05 -17.36 -15.51
CA ASP A 97 -2.83 -18.43 -16.11
C ASP A 97 -4.00 -17.82 -16.87
N GLU A 98 -4.09 -18.10 -18.18
CA GLU A 98 -5.12 -17.53 -19.08
C GLU A 98 -5.23 -15.98 -18.98
N GLY A 99 -4.11 -15.28 -18.76
CA GLY A 99 -4.06 -13.83 -18.61
C GLY A 99 -4.49 -13.29 -17.24
N LYS A 100 -4.83 -14.16 -16.28
CA LYS A 100 -5.18 -13.78 -14.91
C LYS A 100 -4.09 -14.20 -13.94
N ILE A 101 -3.95 -13.43 -12.87
CA ILE A 101 -3.08 -13.81 -11.76
C ILE A 101 -3.80 -14.84 -10.88
N ARG A 102 -3.10 -15.96 -10.65
CA ARG A 102 -3.48 -17.00 -9.70
C ARG A 102 -2.36 -17.24 -8.71
N THR A 103 -2.66 -17.90 -7.60
CA THR A 103 -1.65 -18.32 -6.63
C THR A 103 -0.60 -19.20 -7.31
N ASN A 104 0.66 -18.80 -7.22
CA ASN A 104 1.75 -19.65 -7.69
C ASN A 104 1.87 -20.88 -6.77
N ARG A 105 1.91 -22.08 -7.37
CA ARG A 105 2.09 -23.35 -6.65
C ARG A 105 3.34 -24.12 -7.08
N ARG A 106 4.14 -23.53 -7.97
CA ARG A 106 5.33 -24.17 -8.56
C ARG A 106 6.57 -23.43 -8.10
N ILE A 107 7.61 -24.20 -7.80
CA ILE A 107 8.94 -23.64 -7.60
C ILE A 107 9.39 -22.90 -8.87
N ILE A 108 10.13 -21.82 -8.68
CA ILE A 108 10.73 -21.08 -9.78
C ILE A 108 12.07 -21.73 -10.11
N ALA A 109 12.24 -22.19 -11.35
CA ALA A 109 13.46 -22.85 -11.76
C ALA A 109 14.64 -21.86 -11.81
N PRO A 110 15.82 -22.23 -11.29
CA PRO A 110 17.04 -21.46 -11.54
C PRO A 110 17.29 -21.25 -13.03
N ARG A 111 18.02 -20.19 -13.35
CA ARG A 111 18.30 -19.71 -14.72
C ARG A 111 17.09 -19.22 -15.52
N SER A 112 15.87 -19.30 -14.99
CA SER A 112 14.68 -18.75 -15.66
C SER A 112 14.90 -17.27 -15.99
N PRO A 113 14.60 -16.81 -17.22
CA PRO A 113 14.81 -15.42 -17.60
C PRO A 113 13.79 -14.50 -16.91
N VAL A 114 14.27 -13.30 -16.55
CA VAL A 114 13.49 -12.25 -15.91
C VAL A 114 13.47 -11.02 -16.82
N TYR A 115 12.28 -10.46 -16.99
CA TYR A 115 12.02 -9.33 -17.87
C TYR A 115 11.35 -8.21 -17.10
N LEU A 116 11.77 -6.98 -17.39
CA LEU A 116 11.15 -5.75 -16.96
C LEU A 116 10.10 -5.32 -18.00
N PHE A 117 8.97 -4.79 -17.55
CA PHE A 117 7.97 -4.21 -18.45
C PHE A 117 8.46 -2.86 -18.98
N ASP A 118 8.10 -2.54 -20.22
CA ASP A 118 8.35 -1.20 -20.76
C ASP A 118 7.21 -0.27 -20.35
N GLU A 119 7.42 1.05 -20.37
CA GLU A 119 6.42 2.05 -19.96
C GLU A 119 5.08 1.89 -20.71
N ASN A 120 5.12 1.47 -21.98
CA ASN A 120 3.93 1.27 -22.81
C ASN A 120 3.17 -0.04 -22.51
N GLU A 121 3.71 -0.90 -21.64
CA GLU A 121 3.15 -2.22 -21.33
C GLU A 121 2.73 -2.32 -19.86
N ASN A 122 1.61 -1.67 -19.50
CA ASN A 122 1.12 -1.67 -18.12
C ASN A 122 0.77 -3.09 -17.62
N PRO A 123 1.54 -3.67 -16.68
CA PRO A 123 1.29 -5.01 -16.18
C PRO A 123 0.06 -5.08 -15.28
N LEU A 124 -0.30 -3.97 -14.62
CA LEU A 124 -1.48 -3.89 -13.75
C LEU A 124 -2.76 -4.06 -14.57
N GLU A 125 -2.83 -3.38 -15.72
CA GLU A 125 -3.95 -3.50 -16.66
C GLU A 125 -4.02 -4.88 -17.30
N ARG A 126 -2.86 -5.42 -17.70
CA ARG A 126 -2.83 -6.69 -18.43
C ARG A 126 -3.12 -7.91 -17.57
N TYR A 127 -2.67 -7.93 -16.32
CA TYR A 127 -2.67 -9.15 -15.49
C TYR A 127 -3.43 -9.04 -14.17
N ILE A 128 -3.51 -7.84 -13.56
CA ILE A 128 -4.21 -7.64 -12.28
C ILE A 128 -5.67 -7.28 -12.52
N ALA A 129 -5.95 -6.31 -13.40
CA ALA A 129 -7.29 -5.83 -13.68
C ALA A 129 -8.29 -6.93 -14.10
N PRO A 130 -7.92 -7.95 -14.91
CA PRO A 130 -8.82 -9.03 -15.30
C PRO A 130 -9.27 -9.95 -14.15
N SER A 131 -8.63 -9.87 -12.98
CA SER A 131 -8.99 -10.62 -11.78
C SER A 131 -10.04 -9.91 -10.90
N ALA A 132 -10.34 -8.64 -11.16
CA ALA A 132 -11.35 -7.90 -10.41
C ALA A 132 -12.77 -8.31 -10.81
N LYS A 133 -13.67 -8.46 -9.82
CA LYS A 133 -15.10 -8.76 -10.06
C LYS A 133 -15.86 -7.52 -10.49
N LYS A 134 -15.58 -6.37 -9.86
CA LYS A 134 -16.08 -5.05 -10.27
C LYS A 134 -14.88 -4.13 -10.49
N LEU A 135 -14.30 -4.21 -11.68
CA LEU A 135 -13.12 -3.42 -12.04
C LEU A 135 -13.45 -1.92 -12.08
N GLU A 136 -12.72 -1.16 -11.28
CA GLU A 136 -12.66 0.28 -11.32
C GLU A 136 -11.20 0.74 -11.23
N TRP A 137 -10.95 2.01 -11.54
CA TRP A 137 -9.60 2.57 -11.56
C TRP A 137 -9.47 3.66 -10.51
N LEU A 138 -8.40 3.60 -9.73
CA LEU A 138 -8.01 4.70 -8.86
C LEU A 138 -7.47 5.85 -9.71
N ASP A 139 -7.66 7.08 -9.24
CA ASP A 139 -6.96 8.26 -9.76
C ASP A 139 -5.57 8.34 -9.12
N ALA A 140 -4.80 7.28 -9.33
CA ALA A 140 -3.43 7.09 -8.88
C ALA A 140 -2.70 6.15 -9.85
N HIS A 141 -1.37 6.26 -9.87
CA HIS A 141 -0.49 5.43 -10.68
C HIS A 141 0.61 4.81 -9.83
N LEU A 142 1.26 3.76 -10.35
CA LEU A 142 2.45 3.20 -9.71
C LEU A 142 3.58 4.26 -9.70
N ASP A 143 4.34 4.31 -8.61
CA ASP A 143 5.49 5.22 -8.53
C ASP A 143 6.52 4.88 -9.62
N GLY A 144 7.14 5.90 -10.20
CA GLY A 144 8.02 5.74 -11.37
C GLY A 144 7.31 5.51 -12.72
N HIS A 145 6.01 5.17 -12.73
CA HIS A 145 5.26 4.86 -13.95
C HIS A 145 3.95 5.66 -14.05
N PRO A 146 4.01 6.92 -14.51
CA PRO A 146 2.83 7.80 -14.56
C PRO A 146 1.68 7.26 -15.43
N THR A 147 2.00 6.39 -16.38
CA THR A 147 1.01 5.78 -17.28
C THR A 147 0.34 4.54 -16.68
N TRP A 148 0.90 3.96 -15.61
CA TRP A 148 0.41 2.72 -15.03
C TRP A 148 -0.60 3.00 -13.92
N ARG A 149 -1.85 3.23 -14.33
CA ARG A 149 -2.98 3.40 -13.39
C ARG A 149 -3.16 2.15 -12.53
N VAL A 150 -3.59 2.35 -11.28
CA VAL A 150 -3.82 1.27 -10.32
C VAL A 150 -5.27 0.77 -10.41
N PRO A 151 -5.50 -0.51 -10.78
CA PRO A 151 -6.83 -1.10 -10.77
C PRO A 151 -7.26 -1.43 -9.34
N ALA A 152 -8.55 -1.31 -9.06
CA ALA A 152 -9.16 -1.68 -7.79
C ALA A 152 -10.49 -2.42 -8.03
N ASP A 153 -10.78 -3.42 -7.20
CA ASP A 153 -12.05 -4.13 -7.24
C ASP A 153 -13.04 -3.46 -6.30
N ALA A 154 -13.95 -2.67 -6.87
CA ALA A 154 -14.95 -1.90 -6.13
C ALA A 154 -15.96 -2.78 -5.38
N GLN A 155 -16.02 -4.09 -5.65
CA GLN A 155 -16.81 -5.02 -4.85
C GLN A 155 -16.37 -5.03 -3.37
N TYR A 156 -15.11 -4.70 -3.09
CA TYR A 156 -14.52 -4.77 -1.75
C TYR A 156 -14.60 -3.45 -0.96
N ILE A 157 -15.21 -2.39 -1.50
CA ILE A 157 -15.43 -1.13 -0.73
C ILE A 157 -16.10 -1.39 0.64
N PRO A 158 -17.10 -2.29 0.78
CA PRO A 158 -17.74 -2.57 2.07
C PRO A 158 -16.89 -3.37 3.07
N TYR A 159 -15.71 -3.88 2.68
CA TYR A 159 -14.90 -4.79 3.52
C TYR A 159 -14.00 -4.04 4.53
N HIS A 160 -14.22 -2.74 4.69
CA HIS A 160 -13.37 -1.78 5.40
C HIS A 160 -11.99 -1.63 4.77
N VAL A 161 -11.51 -0.38 4.70
CA VAL A 161 -10.21 -0.03 4.16
C VAL A 161 -9.42 0.70 5.24
N GLY A 162 -8.24 0.18 5.57
CA GLY A 162 -7.29 0.84 6.46
C GLY A 162 -6.21 1.58 5.68
N VAL A 163 -5.97 2.85 6.02
CA VAL A 163 -4.89 3.66 5.46
C VAL A 163 -3.85 3.92 6.55
N PHE A 164 -2.65 3.35 6.39
CA PHE A 164 -1.60 3.39 7.40
C PHE A 164 -0.33 4.04 6.84
N GLY A 165 0.41 4.74 7.69
CA GLY A 165 1.65 5.42 7.31
C GLY A 165 2.12 6.40 8.39
N ALA A 166 3.40 6.74 8.39
CA ALA A 166 3.97 7.73 9.31
C ALA A 166 3.42 9.14 9.07
N THR A 167 3.67 10.08 9.99
CA THR A 167 3.31 11.49 9.78
C THR A 167 4.04 12.04 8.56
N GLY A 168 3.33 12.79 7.71
CA GLY A 168 3.90 13.36 6.48
C GLY A 168 3.94 12.42 5.26
N THR A 169 3.50 11.16 5.36
CA THR A 169 3.52 10.22 4.21
C THR A 169 2.33 10.36 3.25
N GLY A 170 1.53 11.41 3.39
CA GLY A 170 0.41 11.68 2.48
C GLY A 170 -0.88 10.88 2.73
N LYS A 171 -1.11 10.35 3.95
CA LYS A 171 -2.37 9.63 4.28
C LYS A 171 -3.63 10.43 3.96
N SER A 172 -3.72 11.66 4.46
CA SER A 172 -4.89 12.53 4.24
C SER A 172 -5.02 12.93 2.77
N TRP A 173 -3.90 13.12 2.06
CA TRP A 173 -3.88 13.35 0.62
C TRP A 173 -4.45 12.15 -0.16
N PHE A 174 -3.96 10.94 0.13
CA PHE A 174 -4.43 9.72 -0.53
C PHE A 174 -5.92 9.49 -0.28
N THR A 175 -6.38 9.65 0.97
CA THR A 175 -7.80 9.52 1.29
C THR A 175 -8.63 10.56 0.54
N ARG A 176 -8.22 11.84 0.58
CA ARG A 176 -8.98 12.95 0.00
C ARG A 176 -9.06 12.91 -1.52
N TYR A 177 -7.96 12.59 -2.20
CA TYR A 177 -7.87 12.69 -3.66
C TYR A 177 -8.03 11.35 -4.38
N VAL A 178 -7.84 10.22 -3.70
CA VAL A 178 -7.93 8.90 -4.33
C VAL A 178 -9.13 8.13 -3.80
N LEU A 179 -9.22 7.91 -2.49
CA LEU A 179 -10.27 7.04 -1.92
C LEU A 179 -11.67 7.68 -1.94
N ILE A 180 -11.81 8.92 -1.48
CA ILE A 180 -13.12 9.60 -1.43
C ILE A 180 -13.72 9.70 -2.86
N PRO A 181 -12.99 10.16 -3.89
CA PRO A 181 -13.51 10.17 -5.26
C PRO A 181 -13.85 8.77 -5.77
N PHE A 182 -13.02 7.77 -5.46
CA PHE A 182 -13.28 6.38 -5.84
C PHE A 182 -14.59 5.85 -5.24
N TYR A 183 -14.88 6.15 -3.96
CA TYR A 183 -16.13 5.76 -3.31
C TYR A 183 -17.35 6.48 -3.91
N ILE A 184 -17.26 7.80 -4.10
CA ILE A 184 -18.34 8.60 -4.69
C ILE A 184 -18.66 8.11 -6.10
N LYS A 185 -17.64 7.89 -6.93
CA LYS A 185 -17.79 7.35 -8.29
C LYS A 185 -18.49 5.99 -8.30
N ASN A 186 -18.33 5.21 -7.24
CA ASN A 186 -18.96 3.90 -7.07
C ASN A 186 -20.35 3.94 -6.42
N GLY A 187 -20.93 5.14 -6.25
CA GLY A 187 -22.29 5.33 -5.75
C GLY A 187 -22.41 5.41 -4.23
N TYR A 188 -21.30 5.53 -3.50
CA TYR A 188 -21.31 5.68 -2.05
C TYR A 188 -21.40 7.15 -1.64
N LYS A 189 -22.07 7.40 -0.51
CA LYS A 189 -21.98 8.68 0.20
C LYS A 189 -20.90 8.55 1.28
N VAL A 190 -20.05 9.55 1.41
CA VAL A 190 -18.93 9.54 2.34
C VAL A 190 -19.20 10.54 3.46
N LEU A 191 -19.14 10.06 4.71
CA LEU A 191 -19.07 10.88 5.91
C LEU A 191 -17.64 10.83 6.42
N VAL A 192 -17.03 11.98 6.65
CA VAL A 192 -15.66 12.09 7.19
C VAL A 192 -15.74 12.68 8.58
N LEU A 193 -15.11 12.00 9.54
CA LEU A 193 -14.91 12.49 10.90
C LEU A 193 -13.50 13.10 10.98
N ASP A 194 -13.42 14.42 10.79
CA ASP A 194 -12.16 15.15 10.76
C ASP A 194 -11.83 15.69 12.16
N TRP A 195 -10.86 15.06 12.83
CA TRP A 195 -10.49 15.42 14.21
C TRP A 195 -9.84 16.80 14.32
N SER A 196 -8.92 17.15 13.40
CA SER A 196 -8.28 18.48 13.42
C SER A 196 -9.14 19.54 12.74
N GLY A 197 -10.03 19.13 11.83
CA GLY A 197 -10.77 20.05 10.99
C GLY A 197 -9.89 20.73 9.93
N GLU A 198 -8.67 20.26 9.71
CA GLU A 198 -7.71 20.86 8.75
C GLU A 198 -7.58 20.03 7.46
N ASP A 199 -7.71 18.70 7.58
CA ASP A 199 -7.39 17.78 6.49
C ASP A 199 -8.51 17.69 5.44
N TYR A 200 -9.77 17.78 5.88
CA TYR A 200 -10.94 17.55 5.05
C TYR A 200 -11.95 18.70 5.15
N SER A 201 -12.24 19.18 6.35
CA SER A 201 -13.27 20.21 6.59
C SER A 201 -13.14 21.46 5.68
N PRO A 202 -11.94 21.99 5.36
CA PRO A 202 -11.82 23.16 4.48
C PRO A 202 -12.22 22.90 3.02
N TYR A 203 -12.34 21.64 2.61
CA TYR A 203 -12.51 21.23 1.21
C TYR A 203 -13.90 20.65 0.91
N PHE A 204 -14.72 20.42 1.94
CA PHE A 204 -16.05 19.83 1.82
C PHE A 204 -17.05 20.59 2.69
N GLY A 205 -18.35 20.40 2.43
CA GLY A 205 -19.37 20.88 3.36
C GLY A 205 -19.22 20.17 4.70
N SER A 206 -18.95 20.93 5.76
CA SER A 206 -18.73 20.41 7.11
C SER A 206 -19.67 21.05 8.13
N ILE A 207 -19.90 20.32 9.21
CA ILE A 207 -20.69 20.75 10.37
C ILE A 207 -19.79 20.51 11.57
N HIS A 208 -19.60 21.52 12.41
CA HIS A 208 -18.80 21.34 13.62
C HIS A 208 -19.55 20.42 14.59
N ILE A 209 -18.84 19.53 15.29
CA ILE A 209 -19.50 18.56 16.18
C ILE A 209 -20.34 19.23 17.28
N SER A 210 -19.97 20.45 17.70
CA SER A 210 -20.74 21.24 18.66
C SER A 210 -22.06 21.78 18.12
N GLU A 211 -22.27 21.79 16.79
CA GLU A 211 -23.52 22.17 16.15
C GLU A 211 -24.51 21.00 16.07
N ILE A 212 -24.04 19.78 16.34
CA ILE A 212 -24.87 18.58 16.33
C ILE A 212 -25.53 18.44 17.70
N ALA A 213 -26.86 18.58 17.72
CA ALA A 213 -27.69 18.29 18.87
C ALA A 213 -27.44 16.86 19.38
N GLN A 214 -27.16 16.71 20.67
CA GLN A 214 -27.17 15.40 21.32
C GLN A 214 -28.60 15.02 21.69
N ASP A 215 -28.91 13.73 21.61
CA ASP A 215 -30.19 13.22 22.09
C ASP A 215 -30.25 13.21 23.62
N GLU A 216 -31.46 13.19 24.16
CA GLU A 216 -31.73 13.24 25.59
C GLU A 216 -31.05 12.10 26.36
N LEU A 217 -31.01 10.89 25.79
CA LEU A 217 -30.42 9.72 26.43
C LEU A 217 -28.89 9.87 26.54
N SER A 218 -28.22 10.32 25.49
CA SER A 218 -26.77 10.59 25.51
C SER A 218 -26.40 11.61 26.58
N ILE A 219 -27.20 12.68 26.72
CA ILE A 219 -27.00 13.72 27.74
C ILE A 219 -27.21 13.14 29.15
N MET A 220 -28.28 12.36 29.35
CA MET A 220 -28.58 11.72 30.62
C MET A 220 -27.53 10.67 31.02
N GLU A 221 -27.01 9.91 30.06
CA GLU A 221 -25.93 8.95 30.28
C GLU A 221 -24.64 9.68 30.70
N TYR A 222 -24.30 10.79 30.04
CA TYR A 222 -23.17 11.63 30.43
C TYR A 222 -23.33 12.16 31.87
N PHE A 223 -24.50 12.71 32.22
CA PHE A 223 -24.77 13.18 33.58
C PHE A 223 -24.72 12.06 34.61
N SER A 224 -25.32 10.91 34.32
CA SER A 224 -25.30 9.74 35.19
C SER A 224 -23.87 9.28 35.46
N ARG A 225 -23.00 9.25 34.43
CA ARG A 225 -21.59 8.88 34.56
C ARG A 225 -20.79 9.86 35.43
N ILE A 226 -20.96 11.18 35.24
CA ILE A 226 -20.20 12.15 36.05
C ILE A 226 -20.73 12.26 37.49
N THR A 227 -21.98 11.86 37.72
CA THR A 227 -22.63 11.88 39.05
C THR A 227 -22.65 10.52 39.76
N GLU A 228 -22.02 9.49 39.20
CA GLU A 228 -22.03 8.11 39.72
C GLU A 228 -21.57 8.04 41.20
N GLY A 229 -20.69 8.94 41.63
CA GLY A 229 -20.20 9.06 43.01
C GLY A 229 -21.05 9.91 43.97
N PHE A 230 -22.10 10.59 43.50
CA PHE A 230 -22.98 11.43 44.34
C PHE A 230 -24.08 10.64 45.06
N GLY A 231 -24.01 9.30 45.00
CA GLY A 231 -24.82 8.41 45.84
C GLY A 231 -26.29 8.41 45.46
N ARG A 232 -26.63 7.96 44.24
CA ARG A 232 -28.02 7.69 43.77
C ARG A 232 -29.06 8.68 44.33
N ASN A 233 -28.77 9.97 44.24
CA ASN A 233 -29.70 10.99 44.68
C ASN A 233 -30.77 11.13 43.61
N ASP A 234 -31.90 10.44 43.78
CA ASP A 234 -33.01 10.45 42.84
C ASP A 234 -33.46 11.88 42.52
N ASN A 235 -33.35 12.83 43.46
CA ASN A 235 -33.65 14.24 43.21
C ASN A 235 -32.71 14.90 42.17
N VAL A 236 -31.44 14.49 42.14
CA VAL A 236 -30.47 15.00 41.15
C VAL A 236 -30.77 14.41 39.77
N ARG A 237 -31.16 13.13 39.73
CA ARG A 237 -31.58 12.48 38.48
C ARG A 237 -32.86 13.12 37.93
N ASP A 238 -33.86 13.30 38.77
CA ASP A 238 -35.15 13.90 38.39
C ASP A 238 -34.97 15.34 37.89
N ALA A 239 -34.06 16.12 38.51
CA ALA A 239 -33.72 17.46 38.04
C ALA A 239 -33.03 17.47 36.67
N PHE A 240 -32.16 16.49 36.38
CA PHE A 240 -31.57 16.34 35.04
C PHE A 240 -32.61 15.89 34.02
N ASP A 241 -33.46 14.92 34.37
CA ASP A 241 -34.56 14.47 33.50
C ASP A 241 -35.46 15.66 33.12
N GLU A 242 -35.85 16.52 34.08
CA GLU A 242 -36.64 17.72 33.82
C GLU A 242 -35.90 18.75 32.93
N TYR A 243 -34.60 18.96 33.18
CA TYR A 243 -33.77 19.86 32.38
C TYR A 243 -33.65 19.40 30.92
N VAL A 244 -33.43 18.09 30.72
CA VAL A 244 -33.19 17.48 29.41
C VAL A 244 -34.50 17.23 28.65
N MET A 245 -35.65 17.09 29.33
CA MET A 245 -36.92 16.84 28.66
C MET A 245 -37.26 17.88 27.58
N GLY A 246 -37.52 17.42 26.36
CA GLY A 246 -37.78 18.26 25.19
C GLY A 246 -36.53 18.98 24.66
N TRP A 247 -35.34 18.38 24.84
CA TRP A 247 -34.06 19.03 24.55
C TRP A 247 -33.97 19.51 23.11
N GLU A 248 -34.31 18.66 22.14
CA GLU A 248 -34.23 18.98 20.71
C GLU A 248 -35.02 20.25 20.35
N GLU A 249 -36.23 20.40 20.89
CA GLU A 249 -37.06 21.58 20.64
C GLU A 249 -36.54 22.81 21.40
N LYS A 250 -35.94 22.63 22.59
CA LYS A 250 -35.32 23.71 23.37
C LYS A 250 -34.12 24.35 22.65
N ILE A 251 -33.35 23.57 21.89
CA ILE A 251 -32.14 24.04 21.20
C ILE A 251 -32.35 24.37 19.72
N LYS A 252 -33.50 23.99 19.14
CA LYS A 252 -33.85 24.26 17.75
C LYS A 252 -33.80 25.76 17.44
N GLY A 253 -33.01 26.14 16.44
CA GLY A 253 -32.83 27.53 16.02
C GLY A 253 -31.96 28.39 16.94
N ARG A 254 -31.36 27.82 17.99
CA ARG A 254 -30.29 28.48 18.74
C ARG A 254 -28.99 28.31 17.94
N THR A 255 -28.36 29.42 17.57
CA THR A 255 -26.97 29.40 17.10
C THR A 255 -26.03 28.98 18.23
N PRO A 256 -24.94 28.25 17.93
CA PRO A 256 -23.93 27.85 18.90
C PRO A 256 -23.34 29.03 19.68
#